data_AF-A0A517KZH0-F1
#
_entry.id   AF-A0A517KZH0-F1
#
_cell.length_a   1.000
_cell.length_b   1.000
_cell.length_c   1.000
_cell.angle_alpha   90.00
_cell.angle_beta   90.00
_cell.angle_gamma   90.00
#
_symmetry.space_group_name_H-M   'P 1'
#
loop_
_entity.id
_entity.type
_entity.pdbx_description
1 polymer ?
#
loop_
_entity_poly.entity_id
_entity_poly.type
_entity_poly.pdbx_seq_one_letter_code
_entity_poly.pdbx_strand_id
1 'polypeptide(L)'
;MSAPAGEGINDNDYKSRTGQSEIPVVGNDSAVESGVNPDTEDSDATLEKDDKEAIDESNIVEGRTRGAAKQNYAEPGDEEGLPGPEDGTSRGAQ
;
A
#
# COMPACT_ATOMS: atom_id res chain seq x y z
N MET A 1 3.09 -5.68 38.98
CA MET A 1 3.47 -6.63 37.91
C MET A 1 4.98 -6.61 37.76
N SER A 2 5.66 -7.77 37.85
CA SER A 2 7.08 -7.89 37.49
C SER A 2 7.16 -8.20 36.00
N ALA A 3 7.86 -7.39 35.22
CA ALA A 3 8.14 -7.72 33.82
C ALA A 3 8.96 -9.03 33.74
N PRO A 4 8.77 -9.86 32.70
CA PRO A 4 9.62 -11.03 32.52
C PRO A 4 11.07 -10.58 32.29
N ALA A 5 11.97 -11.03 33.16
CA ALA A 5 13.41 -10.84 32.98
C ALA A 5 13.92 -11.85 31.94
N GLY A 6 13.64 -11.60 30.67
CA GLY A 6 14.28 -12.32 29.56
C GLY A 6 15.70 -11.81 29.38
N GLU A 7 16.66 -12.71 29.17
CA GLU A 7 17.99 -12.32 28.70
C GLU A 7 17.85 -11.73 27.28
N GLY A 8 18.42 -10.55 27.02
CA GLY A 8 18.46 -9.96 25.67
C GLY A 8 17.36 -8.95 25.31
N ILE A 9 16.57 -8.44 26.26
CA ILE A 9 15.54 -7.39 25.96
C ILE A 9 16.17 -6.12 25.35
N ASN A 10 17.44 -5.84 25.66
CA ASN A 10 18.18 -4.67 25.16
C ASN A 10 19.26 -5.02 24.11
N ASP A 11 19.19 -6.21 23.49
CA ASP A 11 20.10 -6.56 22.41
C ASP A 11 19.84 -5.64 21.21
N ASN A 12 20.93 -5.13 20.60
CA ASN A 12 20.93 -4.22 19.47
C ASN A 12 21.92 -4.66 18.38
N ASP A 13 22.34 -5.93 18.36
CA ASP A 13 23.29 -6.47 17.38
C ASP A 13 22.80 -6.36 15.92
N TYR A 14 21.49 -6.21 15.71
CA TYR A 14 20.85 -5.95 14.41
C TYR A 14 20.88 -4.47 13.97
N LYS A 15 21.28 -3.53 14.84
CA LYS A 15 21.36 -2.10 14.49
C LYS A 15 22.42 -1.86 13.42
N SER A 16 22.11 -1.00 12.44
CA SER A 16 23.04 -0.68 11.36
C SER A 16 24.31 0.01 11.86
N ARG A 17 25.42 -0.32 11.21
CA ARG A 17 26.73 0.27 11.46
C ARG A 17 27.00 1.44 10.52
N THR A 18 27.83 2.39 10.95
CA THR A 18 28.24 3.53 10.13
C THR A 18 28.89 3.06 8.82
N GLY A 19 28.42 3.54 7.67
CA GLY A 19 28.97 3.24 6.35
C GLY A 19 28.36 2.02 5.64
N GLN A 20 27.27 1.46 6.15
CA GLN A 20 26.52 0.38 5.50
C GLN A 20 25.55 0.97 4.45
N SER A 21 25.57 0.45 3.21
CA SER A 21 24.76 0.97 2.08
C SER A 21 23.31 0.43 2.05
N GLU A 22 22.77 0.01 3.19
CA GLU A 22 21.42 -0.56 3.35
C GLU A 22 20.52 0.44 4.09
N ILE A 23 19.19 0.23 4.07
CA ILE A 23 18.26 1.01 4.90
C ILE A 23 18.69 0.88 6.38
N PRO A 24 18.93 1.99 7.09
CA PRO A 24 19.43 1.93 8.45
C PRO A 24 18.36 1.38 9.41
N VAL A 25 18.71 0.31 10.11
CA VAL A 25 17.91 -0.28 11.18
C VAL A 25 18.34 0.33 12.51
N VAL A 26 17.37 0.83 13.27
CA VAL A 26 17.58 1.43 14.59
C VAL A 26 17.43 0.38 15.70
N GLY A 27 18.07 0.62 16.85
CA GLY A 27 17.98 -0.28 18.01
C GLY A 27 16.69 -0.07 18.80
N ASN A 28 16.30 -1.06 19.62
CA ASN A 28 15.04 -1.10 20.39
C ASN A 28 14.77 0.17 21.20
N ASP A 29 15.78 0.73 21.88
CA ASP A 29 15.63 1.91 22.74
C ASP A 29 15.77 3.24 21.99
N SER A 30 15.92 3.19 20.66
CA SER A 30 16.07 4.40 19.86
C SER A 30 14.73 5.11 19.75
N ALA A 31 14.66 6.36 20.19
CA ALA A 31 13.49 7.19 19.95
C ALA A 31 13.30 7.37 18.43
N VAL A 32 12.17 6.89 17.92
CA VAL A 32 11.72 7.10 16.55
C VAL A 32 10.52 8.04 16.57
N GLU A 33 10.43 8.92 15.59
CA GLU A 33 9.23 9.72 15.40
C GLU A 33 8.06 8.77 15.08
N SER A 34 6.95 8.91 15.81
CA SER A 34 5.77 8.05 15.62
C SER A 34 5.10 8.27 14.27
N GLY A 35 5.38 9.41 13.62
CA GLY A 35 4.65 9.89 12.44
C GLY A 35 3.23 10.36 12.76
N VAL A 36 2.84 10.34 14.05
CA VAL A 36 1.51 10.70 14.56
C VAL A 36 1.64 11.93 15.43
N ASN A 37 0.86 12.97 15.15
CA ASN A 37 0.73 14.11 16.07
C ASN A 37 -0.27 13.77 17.19
N PRO A 38 0.19 13.48 18.43
CA PRO A 38 -0.68 13.01 19.50
C PRO A 38 -1.71 14.07 19.96
N ASP A 39 -1.47 15.35 19.68
CA ASP A 39 -2.36 16.44 20.09
C ASP A 39 -3.56 16.60 19.13
N THR A 40 -3.48 16.06 17.92
CA THR A 40 -4.49 16.27 16.87
C THR A 40 -5.10 14.99 16.35
N GLU A 41 -4.31 13.93 16.22
CA GLU A 41 -4.74 12.73 15.52
C GLU A 41 -5.58 11.81 16.41
N ASP A 42 -5.34 11.79 17.72
CA ASP A 42 -6.19 11.12 18.71
C ASP A 42 -7.15 12.13 19.38
N SER A 43 -7.90 12.86 18.55
CA SER A 43 -8.86 13.87 19.02
C SER A 43 -10.27 13.59 18.51
N ASP A 44 -11.26 13.97 19.31
CA ASP A 44 -12.68 13.87 18.96
C ASP A 44 -13.01 14.61 17.64
N ALA A 45 -12.24 15.65 17.31
CA ALA A 45 -12.41 16.42 16.08
C ALA A 45 -12.06 15.61 14.82
N THR A 46 -11.09 14.69 14.91
CA THR A 46 -10.73 13.78 13.81
C THR A 46 -11.86 12.79 13.57
N LEU A 47 -12.43 12.22 14.63
CA LEU A 47 -13.56 11.28 14.54
C LEU A 47 -14.80 11.94 13.89
N GLU A 48 -15.13 13.17 14.28
CA GLU A 48 -16.27 13.90 13.70
C GLU A 48 -16.07 14.21 12.20
N LYS A 49 -14.82 14.43 11.78
CA LYS A 49 -14.48 14.64 10.38
C LYS A 49 -14.61 13.34 9.60
N ASP A 50 -14.08 12.24 10.13
CA ASP A 50 -14.17 10.91 9.51
C ASP A 50 -15.63 10.49 9.33
N ASP A 51 -16.49 10.71 10.33
CA ASP A 51 -17.92 10.40 10.25
C ASP A 51 -18.62 11.20 9.13
N LYS A 52 -18.23 12.46 8.92
CA LYS A 52 -18.77 13.29 7.84
C LYS A 52 -18.28 12.83 6.47
N GLU A 53 -16.98 12.54 6.34
CA GLU A 53 -16.39 12.08 5.08
C GLU A 53 -16.88 10.68 4.68
N ALA A 54 -17.12 9.80 5.65
CA ALA A 54 -17.61 8.44 5.41
C ALA A 54 -19.00 8.40 4.76
N ILE A 55 -19.83 9.43 5.00
CA ILE A 55 -21.20 9.54 4.47
C ILE A 55 -21.25 10.48 3.25
N ASP A 56 -20.14 11.16 2.90
CA ASP A 56 -20.09 12.09 1.79
C ASP A 56 -20.05 11.35 0.44
N GLU A 57 -21.23 11.22 -0.18
CA GLU A 57 -21.41 10.60 -1.50
C GLU A 57 -20.67 11.36 -2.63
N SER A 58 -20.28 12.63 -2.42
CA SER A 58 -19.53 13.39 -3.44
C SER A 58 -18.10 12.87 -3.66
N ASN A 59 -17.57 12.12 -2.69
CA ASN A 59 -16.28 11.43 -2.82
C ASN A 59 -16.39 10.09 -3.56
N ILE A 60 -17.61 9.64 -3.89
CA ILE A 60 -17.84 8.43 -4.66
C ILE A 60 -17.85 8.77 -6.15
N VAL A 61 -17.02 8.08 -6.93
CA VAL A 61 -17.07 8.18 -8.39
C VAL A 61 -18.40 7.59 -8.88
N GLU A 62 -19.22 8.42 -9.52
CA GLU A 62 -20.53 8.00 -10.01
C GLU A 62 -20.42 6.92 -11.09
N GLY A 63 -21.16 5.82 -10.91
CA GLY A 63 -21.31 4.76 -11.90
C GLY A 63 -20.18 3.72 -11.95
N ARG A 64 -20.20 2.87 -12.97
CA ARG A 64 -19.14 1.87 -13.20
C ARG A 64 -18.01 2.52 -13.98
N THR A 65 -16.85 2.71 -13.34
CA THR A 65 -15.64 3.26 -13.99
C THR A 65 -15.04 2.36 -15.07
N ARG A 66 -15.54 1.12 -15.22
CA ARG A 66 -15.19 0.23 -16.33
C ARG A 66 -16.42 -0.01 -17.20
N GLY A 67 -16.40 0.56 -18.41
CA GLY A 67 -17.43 0.45 -19.44
C GLY A 67 -17.57 -0.93 -20.08
N ALA A 68 -16.94 -1.97 -19.53
CA ALA A 68 -17.20 -3.33 -19.96
C ALA A 68 -18.62 -3.72 -19.49
N ALA A 69 -19.58 -3.67 -20.40
CA ALA A 69 -20.79 -4.47 -20.25
C ALA A 69 -20.34 -5.92 -20.01
N LYS A 70 -20.86 -6.58 -18.99
CA LYS A 70 -20.62 -8.01 -18.77
C LYS A 70 -21.26 -8.76 -19.94
N GLN A 71 -20.55 -8.91 -21.04
CA GLN A 71 -20.84 -9.97 -22.00
C GLN A 71 -20.39 -11.28 -21.36
N ASN A 72 -21.11 -12.37 -21.65
CA ASN A 72 -20.81 -13.70 -21.11
C ASN A 72 -19.31 -13.95 -21.17
N TYR A 73 -18.71 -14.35 -20.04
CA TYR A 73 -17.29 -14.68 -19.99
C TYR A 73 -17.06 -15.90 -20.90
N ALA A 74 -16.59 -15.64 -22.11
CA ALA A 74 -16.14 -16.63 -23.08
C ALA A 74 -14.65 -16.47 -23.27
N GLU A 75 -13.95 -17.58 -23.51
CA GLU A 75 -12.54 -17.53 -23.86
C GLU A 75 -12.40 -16.78 -25.20
N PRO A 76 -11.45 -15.83 -25.32
CA PRO A 76 -11.20 -15.14 -26.58
C PRO A 76 -10.76 -16.15 -27.63
N GLY A 77 -11.23 -15.98 -28.87
CA GLY A 77 -10.75 -16.79 -30.00
C GLY A 77 -9.26 -16.55 -30.28
N ASP A 78 -8.63 -17.46 -31.02
CA ASP A 78 -7.19 -17.40 -31.32
C ASP A 78 -6.74 -16.08 -31.97
N GLU A 79 -7.65 -15.36 -32.63
CA GLU A 79 -7.40 -14.08 -33.31
C GLU A 79 -7.97 -12.87 -32.56
N GLU A 80 -8.70 -13.07 -31.46
CA GLU A 80 -9.36 -12.01 -30.71
C GLU A 80 -8.38 -11.32 -29.74
N GLY A 81 -8.17 -10.01 -29.94
CA GLY A 81 -7.20 -9.23 -29.18
C GLY A 81 -5.77 -9.28 -29.72
N LEU A 82 -5.53 -10.07 -30.77
CA LEU A 82 -4.29 -9.98 -31.53
C LEU A 82 -4.36 -8.83 -32.54
N PRO A 83 -3.24 -8.12 -32.76
CA PRO A 83 -3.15 -7.11 -33.81
C PRO A 83 -3.36 -7.73 -35.20
N GLY A 84 -4.07 -7.03 -36.08
CA GLY A 84 -4.36 -7.49 -37.44
C GLY A 84 -3.08 -7.72 -38.27
N PRO A 85 -3.14 -8.53 -39.34
CA PRO A 85 -1.98 -8.86 -40.16
C PRO A 85 -1.32 -7.62 -40.81
N GLU A 86 -2.09 -6.54 -40.99
CA GLU A 86 -1.61 -5.23 -41.48
C GLU A 86 -0.96 -4.35 -40.40
N ASP A 87 -1.16 -4.63 -39.11
CA ASP A 87 -0.67 -3.80 -37.99
C ASP A 87 0.83 -4.03 -37.70
N GLY A 88 1.42 -5.12 -38.23
CA GLY A 88 2.87 -5.33 -38.25
C GLY A 88 3.55 -5.51 -36.88
N THR A 89 2.78 -5.55 -35.80
CA THR A 89 3.23 -5.71 -34.40
C THR A 89 3.51 -7.17 -34.00
N SER A 90 3.22 -8.12 -34.89
CA SER A 90 3.51 -9.56 -34.76
C SER A 90 4.91 -9.96 -35.26
N ARG A 91 5.89 -9.06 -35.19
CA ARG A 91 7.29 -9.40 -35.51
C ARG A 91 7.99 -9.96 -34.29
N GLY A 92 8.03 -11.29 -34.19
CA GLY A 92 8.88 -11.99 -33.24
C GLY A 92 10.32 -11.51 -33.35
N ALA A 93 10.92 -11.15 -32.22
CA ALA A 93 12.36 -10.93 -32.13
C ALA A 93 13.07 -12.24 -32.54
N GLN A 94 13.91 -12.16 -33.56
CA GLN A 94 14.87 -13.21 -33.90
C GLN A 94 16.13 -13.08 -33.06
#